data_AF-A0A504H753-F1
#
_entry.id   AF-A0A504H753-F1
#
_cell.length_a   1.000
_cell.length_b   1.000
_cell.length_c   1.000
_cell.angle_alpha   90.00
_cell.angle_beta   90.00
_cell.angle_gamma   90.00
#
_symmetry.space_group_name_H-M   'P 1'
#
loop_
_entity.id
_entity.type
_entity.pdbx_description
1 polymer ?
#
loop_
_entity_poly.entity_id
_entity_poly.type
_entity_poly.pdbx_seq_one_letter_code
_entity_poly.pdbx_strand_id
1 'polypeptide(L)' 'AEHNFLKSLRPTTLINRFATTEEVANMVVYTCSEQASATTGAALRVDGGVLRSIG' A
#
# COMPACT_ATOMS: atom_id res chain seq x y z
N ALA A 1 4.53 4.35 20.53
CA ALA A 1 5.68 4.48 19.61
C ALA A 1 5.22 4.70 18.17
N GLU A 2 4.42 3.80 17.61
CA GLU A 2 3.88 3.88 16.23
C GLU A 2 3.17 5.22 15.92
N HIS A 3 2.22 5.65 16.73
CA HIS A 3 1.51 6.93 16.50
C HIS A 3 2.44 8.15 16.39
N ASN A 4 3.49 8.20 17.21
CA ASN A 4 4.47 9.28 17.18
C ASN A 4 5.33 9.20 15.92
N PHE A 5 5.72 7.99 15.50
CA PHE A 5 6.43 7.75 14.26
C PHE A 5 5.61 8.20 13.04
N LEU A 6 4.33 7.84 12.99
CA LEU A 6 3.47 8.21 11.86
C LEU A 6 3.27 9.72 11.80
N LYS A 7 3.03 10.38 12.94
CA LYS A 7 2.92 11.83 13.02
C LYS A 7 4.18 12.57 12.56
N SER A 8 5.38 12.05 12.87
CA SER A 8 6.64 12.76 12.57
C SER A 8 7.22 12.40 11.20
N LEU A 9 7.13 11.13 10.78
CA LEU A 9 7.85 10.59 9.63
C LEU A 9 6.96 10.15 8.48
N ARG A 10 5.67 9.93 8.72
CA ARG A 10 4.68 9.54 7.70
C ARG A 10 3.37 10.33 7.88
N PRO A 11 3.38 11.66 8.02
CA PRO A 11 2.20 12.46 8.37
C PRO A 11 1.10 12.43 7.31
N THR A 12 1.41 11.93 6.12
CA THR A 12 0.49 11.82 4.98
C THR A 12 -0.18 10.47 4.86
N THR A 13 0.14 9.50 5.73
CA THR A 13 -0.53 8.19 5.74
C THR A 13 -2.03 8.36 5.93
N LEU A 14 -2.83 7.61 5.16
CA LEU A 14 -4.29 7.67 5.25
C LEU A 14 -4.83 6.66 6.27
N ILE A 15 -4.21 5.49 6.35
CA ILE A 15 -4.69 4.41 7.22
C ILE A 15 -4.22 4.57 8.68
N ASN A 16 -3.29 5.48 8.97
CA ASN A 16 -2.83 5.83 10.32
C ASN A 16 -2.33 4.64 11.17
N ARG A 17 -1.78 3.62 10.50
CA ARG A 17 -1.10 2.48 11.10
C ARG A 17 -0.11 1.89 10.11
N PHE A 18 0.73 0.97 10.55
CA PHE A 18 1.47 0.12 9.63
C PHE A 18 0.54 -0.83 8.88
N ALA A 19 0.82 -1.01 7.58
CA ALA A 19 0.21 -2.07 6.81
C ALA A 19 0.68 -3.43 7.34
N THR A 20 -0.20 -4.43 7.33
CA THR A 20 0.17 -5.79 7.73
C THR A 20 0.74 -6.57 6.55
N THR A 21 1.40 -7.69 6.86
CA THR A 21 1.90 -8.63 5.84
C THR A 21 0.78 -9.20 5.00
N GLU A 22 -0.40 -9.41 5.59
CA GLU A 22 -1.57 -9.96 4.92
C GLU A 22 -2.13 -8.96 3.89
N GLU A 23 -2.10 -7.66 4.19
CA GLU A 23 -2.54 -6.63 3.22
C GLU A 23 -1.65 -6.62 1.97
N VAL A 24 -0.35 -6.81 2.15
CA VAL A 24 0.59 -6.97 1.02
C VAL A 24 0.33 -8.28 0.28
N ALA A 25 0.15 -9.40 0.99
CA ALA A 25 -0.12 -10.70 0.39
C ALA A 25 -1.43 -10.71 -0.41
N ASN A 26 -2.48 -10.05 0.08
CA ASN A 26 -3.76 -9.96 -0.61
C ASN A 26 -3.63 -9.22 -1.95
N MET A 27 -2.81 -8.17 -2.02
CA MET A 27 -2.51 -7.49 -3.29
C MET A 27 -1.81 -8.42 -4.28
N VAL A 28 -0.86 -9.23 -3.80
CA VAL A 28 -0.17 -10.24 -4.62
C VAL A 28 -1.16 -11.28 -5.14
N VAL A 29 -2.02 -11.82 -4.28
CA VAL A 29 -3.06 -12.79 -4.65
C VAL A 29 -3.99 -12.22 -5.72
N TYR A 30 -4.46 -10.97 -5.54
CA TYR A 30 -5.26 -10.29 -6.56
C TYR A 30 -4.50 -10.14 -7.88
N THR A 31 -3.23 -9.73 -7.85
CA THR A 31 -2.43 -9.51 -9.06
C THR A 31 -2.18 -10.80 -9.84
N CYS A 32 -2.08 -11.94 -9.15
CA CYS A 32 -1.94 -13.26 -9.76
C CYS A 32 -3.27 -13.85 -10.26
N SER A 33 -4.41 -13.21 -10.00
CA SER A 33 -5.73 -13.71 -10.36
C SER A 33 -6.15 -13.33 -11.79
N GLU A 34 -7.12 -14.05 -12.36
CA GLU A 34 -7.66 -13.75 -13.70
C GLU A 34 -8.27 -12.34 -13.79
N GLN A 35 -8.77 -11.82 -12.67
CA GLN A 35 -9.36 -10.49 -12.53
C GLN A 35 -8.34 -9.37 -12.81
N ALA A 36 -7.05 -9.65 -12.68
CA ALA A 36 -5.97 -8.70 -12.96
C ALA A 36 -5.30 -8.94 -14.32
N SER A 37 -5.86 -9.78 -15.21
CA SER A 37 -5.25 -10.22 -16.47
C SER A 37 -4.84 -9.10 -17.44
N ALA A 38 -5.47 -7.93 -17.36
CA ALA A 38 -5.11 -6.76 -18.15
C ALA A 38 -4.18 -5.75 -17.43
N THR A 39 -3.78 -6.04 -16.20
CA THR A 39 -2.90 -5.17 -15.40
C THR A 39 -1.45 -5.60 -15.59
N THR A 40 -0.67 -4.78 -16.32
CA THR A 40 0.75 -5.05 -16.59
C THR A 40 1.54 -3.74 -16.68
N GLY A 41 2.86 -3.81 -16.43
CA GLY A 41 3.76 -2.66 -16.56
C GLY A 41 3.57 -1.54 -15.54
N ALA A 42 2.74 -1.75 -14.51
CA ALA A 42 2.40 -0.75 -13.51
C ALA A 42 3.03 -1.06 -12.13
N ALA A 43 3.38 0.00 -11.39
CA ALA A 43 3.76 -0.12 -9.98
C ALA A 43 2.51 -0.09 -9.09
N LEU A 44 2.06 -1.28 -8.65
CA LEU A 44 0.96 -1.42 -7.68
C LEU A 44 1.51 -1.24 -6.26
N ARG A 45 0.89 -0.36 -5.46
CA ARG A 45 1.41 0.06 -4.15
C ARG A 45 0.50 -0.41 -3.01
N VAL A 46 1.13 -0.86 -1.93
CA VAL A 46 0.47 -1.22 -0.66
C VAL A 46 1.16 -0.46 0.47
N ASP A 47 0.98 0.86 0.51
CA ASP A 47 1.71 1.76 1.41
C ASP A 47 0.81 2.50 2.40
N GLY A 48 -0.50 2.22 2.40
CA GLY A 48 -1.46 2.91 3.25
C GLY A 48 -1.72 4.37 2.87
N GLY A 49 -1.38 4.77 1.64
CA GLY A 49 -1.62 6.12 1.11
C GLY A 49 -0.53 7.12 1.47
N VAL A 50 0.67 6.66 1.84
CA VAL A 50 1.80 7.54 2.16
C VAL A 50 2.24 8.34 0.94
N LEU A 51 2.30 7.70 -0.24
CA LEU A 51 2.64 8.36 -1.50
C LEU A 51 1.41 9.03 -2.11
N ARG A 52 1.54 10.31 -2.47
CA ARG A 52 0.43 11.15 -2.94
C ARG A 52 0.33 11.30 -4.47
N SER A 53 1.29 10.76 -5.21
CA SER A 53 1.34 10.84 -6.67
C SER A 53 1.74 9.51 -7.28
N ILE A 54 1.12 9.21 -8.42
CA ILE A 54 1.44 8.10 -9.30
C ILE A 54 2.19 8.73 -10.47
N GLY A 55 3.49 8.90 -10.30
CA GLY A 55 4.43 9.23 -11.39
C GLY A 55 5.00 7.96 -11.99
#